data_AF-A0A5Q2V8I4-F1
#
_entry.id   AF-A0A5Q2V8I4-F1
#
_cell.length_a   1.000
_cell.length_b   1.000
_cell.length_c   1.000
_cell.angle_alpha   90.00
_cell.angle_beta   90.00
_cell.angle_gamma   90.00
#
_symmetry.space_group_name_H-M   'P 1'
#
loop_
_entity.id
_entity.type
_entity.pdbx_description
1 polymer ?
#
loop_
_entity_poly.entity_id
_entity_poly.type
_entity_poly.pdbx_seq_one_letter_code
_entity_poly.pdbx_strand_id
1 'polypeptide(L)'
;MLVFWLDILGTAVFAISGVLLAGKLRMDPFGVLVLGVVTAVGGGIIRDVLAREIPMILRTEIYATACIIGGIVHATAYATFGMPLQQAMMLGMGITLAIRLAAIRWHLKLPAFILER
;
A
#
# COMPACT_ATOMS: atom_id res chain seq x y z
N MET A 1 -3.67 1.48 21.81
CA MET A 1 -3.71 0.09 21.30
C MET A 1 -4.90 -0.17 20.38
N LEU A 2 -6.15 0.20 20.74
CA LEU A 2 -7.33 -0.05 19.91
C LEU A 2 -7.27 0.60 18.50
N VAL A 3 -6.81 1.86 18.43
CA VAL A 3 -6.68 2.63 17.17
C VAL A 3 -5.77 1.92 16.16
N PHE A 4 -4.75 1.21 16.62
CA PHE A 4 -3.82 0.48 15.76
C PHE A 4 -4.48 -0.72 15.08
N TRP A 5 -5.27 -1.50 15.83
CA TRP A 5 -6.01 -2.64 15.27
C TRP A 5 -7.09 -2.20 14.27
N LEU A 6 -7.77 -1.09 14.56
CA LEU A 6 -8.74 -0.48 13.64
C LEU A 6 -8.08 0.04 12.36
N ASP A 7 -6.88 0.60 12.45
CA ASP A 7 -6.10 1.03 11.28
C ASP A 7 -5.71 -0.15 10.39
N ILE A 8 -5.24 -1.25 10.98
CA ILE A 8 -4.87 -2.47 10.24
C ILE A 8 -6.09 -3.05 9.51
N LEU A 9 -7.21 -3.21 10.23
CA LEU A 9 -8.45 -3.73 9.66
C LEU A 9 -8.99 -2.81 8.56
N GLY A 10 -9.04 -1.50 8.81
CA GLY A 10 -9.50 -0.52 7.84
C GLY A 10 -8.65 -0.52 6.58
N THR A 11 -7.32 -0.55 6.72
CA THR A 11 -6.41 -0.58 5.59
C THR A 11 -6.60 -1.85 4.75
N ALA A 12 -6.77 -3.02 5.37
CA ALA A 12 -7.02 -4.28 4.67
C ALA A 12 -8.37 -4.29 3.91
N VAL A 13 -9.44 -3.78 4.52
CA VAL A 13 -10.76 -3.71 3.88
C VAL A 13 -10.79 -2.71 2.73
N PHE A 14 -10.21 -1.52 2.91
CA PHE A 14 -10.13 -0.49 1.87
C PHE A 14 -9.26 -0.91 0.69
N ALA A 15 -8.18 -1.65 0.96
CA ALA A 15 -7.34 -2.23 -0.05
C ALA A 15 -8.09 -3.20 -0.98
N ILE A 16 -8.76 -4.18 -0.40
CA ILE A 16 -9.56 -5.17 -1.17
C ILE A 16 -10.67 -4.45 -1.96
N SER A 17 -11.32 -3.46 -1.35
CA SER A 17 -12.37 -2.67 -1.99
C SER A 17 -11.84 -1.91 -3.22
N GLY A 18 -10.65 -1.29 -3.11
CA GLY A 18 -10.01 -0.58 -4.21
C GLY A 18 -9.62 -1.49 -5.37
N VAL A 19 -9.07 -2.68 -5.08
CA VAL A 19 -8.74 -3.67 -6.12
C VAL A 19 -9.99 -4.19 -6.83
N LEU A 20 -11.05 -4.49 -6.07
CA LEU A 20 -12.33 -4.93 -6.65
C LEU A 20 -12.94 -3.86 -7.56
N LEU A 21 -12.89 -2.59 -7.15
CA LEU A 21 -13.36 -1.48 -7.97
C LEU A 21 -12.52 -1.32 -9.24
N ALA A 22 -11.18 -1.35 -9.11
CA ALA A 22 -10.28 -1.21 -10.24
C ALA A 22 -10.43 -2.35 -11.26
N GLY A 23 -10.64 -3.57 -10.79
CA GLY A 23 -10.96 -4.73 -11.63
C GLY A 23 -12.28 -4.58 -12.38
N LYS A 24 -13.32 -4.03 -11.74
CA LYS A 24 -14.61 -3.70 -12.40
C LYS A 24 -14.44 -2.63 -13.47
N LEU A 25 -13.53 -1.68 -13.26
CA LEU A 25 -13.19 -0.63 -14.22
C LEU A 25 -12.27 -1.11 -15.35
N ARG A 26 -11.86 -2.39 -15.35
CA ARG A 26 -10.92 -2.98 -16.31
C ARG A 26 -9.63 -2.16 -16.46
N MET A 27 -9.16 -1.60 -15.35
CA MET A 27 -7.90 -0.85 -15.33
C MET A 27 -6.73 -1.79 -15.62
N ASP A 28 -5.66 -1.21 -16.16
CA ASP A 28 -4.41 -1.93 -16.34
C ASP A 28 -3.85 -2.39 -14.97
N PRO A 29 -2.96 -3.40 -14.95
CA PRO A 29 -2.53 -4.00 -13.70
C PRO A 29 -1.80 -3.04 -12.76
N PHE A 30 -1.10 -2.04 -13.32
CA PHE A 30 -0.48 -0.97 -12.55
C PHE A 30 -1.56 -0.04 -11.95
N GLY A 31 -2.57 0.35 -12.73
CA GLY A 31 -3.72 1.12 -12.28
C GLY A 31 -4.48 0.46 -11.13
N VAL A 32 -4.65 -0.86 -11.15
CA VAL A 32 -5.30 -1.59 -10.04
C VAL A 32 -4.46 -1.57 -8.77
N LEU A 33 -3.15 -1.77 -8.87
CA LEU A 33 -2.24 -1.67 -7.74
C LEU A 33 -2.31 -0.27 -7.12
N VAL A 34 -2.20 0.77 -7.95
CA VAL A 34 -2.23 2.16 -7.51
C VAL A 34 -3.56 2.50 -6.86
N LEU A 35 -4.70 2.18 -7.50
CA LEU A 35 -6.02 2.52 -6.95
C LEU A 35 -6.29 1.78 -5.64
N GLY A 36 -5.91 0.51 -5.56
CA GLY A 36 -6.02 -0.27 -4.33
C GLY A 36 -5.22 0.35 -3.19
N VAL A 37 -3.95 0.70 -3.43
CA VAL A 37 -3.08 1.29 -2.40
C VAL A 37 -3.56 2.69 -2.01
N VAL A 38 -3.91 3.53 -2.97
CA VAL A 38 -4.43 4.89 -2.70
C VAL A 38 -5.70 4.82 -1.86
N THR A 39 -6.60 3.88 -2.14
CA THR A 39 -7.83 3.68 -1.37
C THR A 39 -7.51 3.21 0.06
N ALA A 40 -6.57 2.27 0.21
CA ALA A 40 -6.12 1.77 1.50
C ALA A 40 -5.52 2.85 2.40
N VAL A 41 -4.74 3.77 1.82
CA VAL A 41 -3.96 4.76 2.57
C VAL A 41 -4.65 6.12 2.65
N GLY A 42 -5.52 6.44 1.70
CA GLY A 42 -6.28 7.69 1.67
C GLY A 42 -7.09 7.91 2.95
N GLY A 43 -7.71 6.85 3.50
CA GLY A 43 -8.42 6.93 4.77
C GLY A 43 -7.52 7.31 5.96
N GLY A 44 -6.32 6.72 6.04
CA GLY A 44 -5.33 7.07 7.06
C GLY A 44 -4.83 8.50 6.92
N ILE A 45 -4.60 8.97 5.69
CA ILE A 45 -4.21 10.36 5.42
C ILE A 45 -5.30 11.33 5.89
N ILE A 46 -6.56 11.08 5.53
CA ILE A 46 -7.68 11.93 5.92
C ILE A 46 -7.80 11.99 7.45
N ARG A 47 -7.67 10.85 8.13
CA ARG A 47 -7.65 10.80 9.60
C ARG A 47 -6.53 11.65 10.19
N ASP A 48 -5.31 11.47 9.71
CA ASP A 48 -4.13 12.17 10.24
C ASP A 48 -4.27 13.69 10.03
N VAL A 49 -4.76 14.13 8.88
CA VAL A 49 -5.03 15.55 8.58
C VAL A 49 -6.11 16.13 9.50
N LEU A 50 -7.22 15.40 9.70
CA LEU A 50 -8.29 15.82 10.62
C LEU A 50 -7.80 15.91 12.07
N ALA A 51 -6.84 15.07 12.45
CA ALA A 51 -6.16 15.11 13.74
C ALA A 51 -5.10 16.22 13.87
N ARG A 52 -4.88 17.03 12.80
CA ARG A 52 -3.80 18.02 12.69
C ARG A 52 -2.40 17.43 12.87
N GLU A 53 -2.21 16.16 12.51
CA GLU A 53 -0.91 15.50 12.49
C GLU A 53 -0.37 15.43 11.06
N ILE A 54 0.96 15.46 10.90
CA ILE A 54 1.57 15.23 9.58
C ILE A 54 1.32 13.77 9.20
N PRO A 55 0.66 13.51 8.04
CA PRO A 55 0.31 12.17 7.59
C PRO A 55 1.49 11.22 7.60
N MET A 56 1.25 10.00 8.08
CA MET A 56 2.30 8.97 8.21
C MET A 56 3.02 8.70 6.88
N ILE A 57 2.29 8.79 5.76
CA ILE A 57 2.82 8.59 4.41
C ILE A 57 3.92 9.61 4.03
N LEU A 58 3.84 10.84 4.53
CA LEU A 58 4.82 11.89 4.26
C LEU A 58 6.06 11.77 5.15
N ARG A 59 6.01 10.95 6.20
CA ARG A 59 7.12 10.76 7.15
C ARG A 59 7.99 9.54 6.86
N THR A 60 7.58 8.64 5.96
CA THR A 60 8.29 7.36 5.73
C THR A 60 8.52 7.09 4.25
N GLU A 61 9.78 7.05 3.84
CA GLU A 61 10.25 6.72 2.48
C GLU A 61 9.90 5.29 2.03
N ILE A 62 9.46 4.43 2.97
CA ILE A 62 9.12 3.02 2.72
C ILE A 62 7.85 2.89 1.86
N TYR A 63 7.07 3.96 1.70
CA TYR A 63 5.87 3.93 0.86
C TYR A 63 6.19 3.67 -0.63
N ALA A 64 7.11 4.43 -1.20
CA ALA A 64 7.46 4.31 -2.62
C ALA A 64 8.11 2.95 -2.91
N THR A 65 9.02 2.52 -2.05
CA THR A 65 9.71 1.23 -2.18
C THR A 65 8.77 0.05 -2.01
N ALA A 66 7.81 0.09 -1.08
CA ALA A 66 6.79 -0.95 -0.94
C ALA A 66 5.92 -1.09 -2.19
N CYS A 67 5.48 0.03 -2.79
CA CYS A 67 4.71 0.02 -4.03
C CYS A 67 5.52 -0.55 -5.21
N ILE A 68 6.81 -0.21 -5.30
CA ILE A 68 7.71 -0.76 -6.32
C ILE A 68 7.84 -2.27 -6.13
N ILE A 69 8.08 -2.74 -4.91
CA ILE A 69 8.23 -4.17 -4.61
C ILE A 69 6.93 -4.93 -4.93
N GLY A 70 5.78 -4.45 -4.49
CA GLY A 70 4.51 -5.12 -4.79
C GLY A 70 4.14 -5.08 -6.26
N GLY A 71 4.52 -4.02 -6.99
CA GLY A 71 4.41 -3.95 -8.44
C GLY A 71 5.29 -4.98 -9.16
N ILE A 72 6.53 -5.17 -8.70
CA ILE A 72 7.44 -6.20 -9.21
C ILE A 72 6.87 -7.60 -8.93
N VAL A 73 6.37 -7.85 -7.72
CA VAL A 73 5.77 -9.15 -7.39
C VAL A 73 4.50 -9.40 -8.21
N HIS A 74 3.66 -8.38 -8.39
CA HIS A 74 2.51 -8.48 -9.29
C HIS A 74 2.93 -8.84 -10.73
N ALA A 75 3.88 -8.08 -11.28
CA ALA A 75 4.34 -8.24 -12.65
C ALA A 75 4.98 -9.62 -12.88
N THR A 76 5.78 -10.10 -11.94
CA THR A 76 6.39 -11.44 -12.00
C THR A 76 5.36 -12.56 -11.83
N ALA A 77 4.39 -12.41 -10.92
CA ALA A 77 3.31 -13.38 -10.74
C ALA A 77 2.44 -13.48 -12.01
N TYR A 78 2.15 -12.37 -12.67
CA TYR A 78 1.38 -12.37 -13.91
C TYR A 78 2.18 -12.90 -15.11
N ALA A 79 3.41 -12.38 -15.31
CA ALA A 79 4.20 -12.66 -16.50
C ALA A 79 4.86 -14.05 -16.49
N THR A 80 5.29 -14.54 -15.33
CA THR A 80 6.06 -15.81 -15.24
C THR A 80 5.19 -17.00 -14.86
N PHE A 81 4.15 -16.81 -14.04
CA PHE A 81 3.31 -17.90 -13.54
C PHE A 81 1.95 -18.01 -14.25
N GLY A 82 1.61 -17.08 -15.15
CA GLY A 82 0.33 -17.08 -15.86
C GLY A 82 -0.88 -17.01 -14.92
N MET A 83 -0.69 -16.47 -13.71
CA MET A 83 -1.76 -16.40 -12.72
C MET A 83 -2.92 -15.54 -13.25
N PRO A 84 -4.18 -15.88 -12.92
CA PRO A 84 -5.31 -15.03 -13.20
C PRO A 84 -5.06 -13.61 -12.66
N LEU A 85 -5.36 -12.61 -13.49
CA LEU A 85 -5.10 -11.18 -13.21
C LEU A 85 -5.51 -10.77 -11.79
N GLN A 86 -6.68 -11.24 -11.35
CA GLN A 86 -7.24 -10.94 -10.05
C GLN A 86 -6.41 -11.51 -8.87
N GLN A 87 -5.83 -12.71 -9.03
CA GLN A 87 -4.98 -13.32 -8.00
C GLN A 87 -3.61 -12.65 -7.93
N ALA A 88 -3.01 -12.33 -9.08
CA ALA A 88 -1.74 -11.61 -9.15
C ALA A 88 -1.86 -10.19 -8.54
N MET A 89 -3.01 -9.53 -8.72
CA MET A 89 -3.30 -8.22 -8.10
C MET A 89 -3.41 -8.31 -6.58
N MET A 90 -4.15 -9.31 -6.07
CA MET A 90 -4.28 -9.53 -4.63
C MET A 90 -2.93 -9.86 -3.96
N LEU A 91 -2.06 -10.63 -4.63
CA LEU A 91 -0.72 -10.95 -4.15
C LEU A 91 0.19 -9.72 -4.06
N GLY A 92 0.31 -8.95 -5.15
CA GLY A 92 1.16 -7.75 -5.17
C GLY A 92 0.68 -6.70 -4.16
N MET A 93 -0.63 -6.51 -4.06
CA MET A 93 -1.22 -5.63 -3.04
C MET A 93 -0.94 -6.15 -1.63
N GLY A 94 -1.17 -7.44 -1.37
CA GLY A 94 -0.96 -8.05 -0.05
C GLY A 94 0.48 -7.88 0.42
N ILE A 95 1.46 -8.01 -0.48
CA ILE A 95 2.88 -7.80 -0.19
C ILE A 95 3.19 -6.33 0.09
N THR A 96 2.70 -5.38 -0.73
CA THR A 96 2.86 -3.95 -0.44
C THR A 96 2.31 -3.59 0.94
N LEU A 97 1.14 -4.12 1.27
CA LEU A 97 0.49 -3.93 2.57
C LEU A 97 1.27 -4.56 3.72
N ALA A 98 1.73 -5.80 3.55
CA ALA A 98 2.51 -6.49 4.56
C ALA A 98 3.82 -5.75 4.85
N ILE A 99 4.52 -5.28 3.81
CA ILE A 99 5.74 -4.47 3.95
C ILE A 99 5.42 -3.15 4.69
N ARG A 100 4.31 -2.49 4.36
CA ARG A 100 3.87 -1.27 5.04
C ARG A 100 3.54 -1.51 6.52
N LEU A 101 2.81 -2.58 6.83
CA LEU A 101 2.47 -2.97 8.20
C LEU A 101 3.72 -3.33 9.01
N ALA A 102 4.63 -4.09 8.41
CA ALA A 102 5.93 -4.41 8.99
C ALA A 102 6.75 -3.14 9.27
N ALA A 103 6.78 -2.20 8.31
CA ALA A 103 7.49 -0.94 8.45
C ALA A 103 6.97 -0.07 9.59
N ILE A 104 5.64 0.03 9.74
CA ILE A 104 5.00 0.75 10.84
C ILE A 104 5.24 0.04 12.18
N ARG A 105 5.14 -1.30 12.22
CA ARG A 105 5.30 -2.12 13.43
C ARG A 105 6.72 -2.12 14.00
N TRP A 106 7.72 -2.14 13.11
CA TRP A 106 9.14 -2.18 13.45
C TRP A 106 9.83 -0.81 13.39
N HIS A 107 9.08 0.28 13.16
CA HIS A 107 9.63 1.62 12.99
C HIS A 107 10.82 1.67 12.01
N LEU A 108 10.76 0.87 10.94
CA LEU A 108 11.79 0.91 9.90
C LEU A 108 11.78 2.31 9.28
N LYS A 109 12.95 2.93 9.23
CA LYS A 109 13.19 4.18 8.51
C LYS A 109 14.32 3.92 7.54
N LEU A 110 14.16 4.35 6.30
CA LEU A 110 15.32 4.48 5.43
C LEU A 110 16.20 5.61 6.01
N PRO A 111 17.53 5.45 6.02
CA PRO A 111 18.43 6.50 6.47
C PRO A 111 18.23 7.72 5.57
N ALA A 112 17.63 8.78 6.13
CA ALA A 112 17.45 10.02 5.40
C ALA A 112 18.83 10.60 5.07
N PHE A 113 19.07 10.91 3.80
CA PHE A 113 20.27 11.63 3.39
C PHE A 113 20.19 13.04 3.99
N ILE A 114 20.90 13.24 5.09
CA ILE A 114 21.16 14.57 5.64
C ILE A 114 22.08 15.26 4.62
N LEU A 115 21.50 16.11 3.77
CA LEU A 115 22.28 17.16 3.11
C LEU A 115 22.66 18.14 4.23
N GLU A 116 23.81 17.94 4.85
CA GLU A 116 24.47 18.96 5.66
C GLU A 116 24.61 20.21 4.76
N ARG A 117 23.91 21.27 5.13
CA ARG A 117 24.15 22.63 4.65
C ARG A 117 24.63 23.47 5.82
#